data_AF-A0A0F9FF65-F1
#
_entry.id   AF-A0A0F9FF65-F1
#
_cell.length_a   1.000
_cell.length_b   1.000
_cell.length_c   1.000
_cell.angle_alpha   90.00
_cell.angle_beta   90.00
_cell.angle_gamma   90.00
#
_symmetry.space_group_name_H-M   'P 1'
#
loop_
_entity.id
_entity.type
_entity.pdbx_description
1 polymer ?
#
loop_
_entity_poly.entity_id
_entity_poly.type
_entity_poly.pdbx_seq_one_letter_code
_entity_poly.pdbx_strand_id
1 'polypeptide(L)' 'MKGKSHRKKSSGKENRGTQVKVDTVMREFREGTLKSSDGEKVTKHSQAIAIALSEAEPEKANA' A
#
# COMPACT_ATOMS: atom_id res chain seq x y z
N MET A 1 5.93 -32.12 28.59
CA MET A 1 6.21 -31.02 27.65
C MET A 1 5.45 -31.25 26.35
N LYS A 2 4.68 -30.25 25.90
CA LYS A 2 4.38 -29.95 24.47
C LYS A 2 3.41 -28.75 24.47
N GLY A 3 3.94 -27.58 24.82
CA GLY A 3 3.27 -26.31 24.54
C GLY A 3 3.17 -26.17 23.02
N LYS A 4 1.95 -26.21 22.49
CA LYS A 4 1.70 -25.90 21.08
C LYS A 4 1.85 -24.38 20.94
N SER A 5 3.09 -23.95 20.71
CA SER A 5 3.40 -22.56 20.35
C SER A 5 2.66 -22.19 19.07
N HIS A 6 1.93 -21.08 19.16
CA HIS A 6 1.23 -20.40 18.10
C HIS A 6 2.13 -20.21 16.87
N ARG A 7 1.90 -20.96 15.79
CA ARG A 7 2.40 -20.56 14.47
C ARG A 7 1.30 -19.79 13.77
N LYS A 8 1.18 -18.49 14.11
CA LYS A 8 0.39 -17.53 13.34
C LYS A 8 0.98 -17.49 11.92
N LYS A 9 0.34 -18.20 10.99
CA LYS A 9 0.74 -18.29 9.59
C LYS A 9 0.11 -17.09 8.86
N SER A 10 0.67 -15.90 9.03
CA SER A 10 0.17 -14.66 8.43
C SER A 10 1.34 -13.89 7.81
N SER A 11 1.72 -14.18 6.56
CA SER A 11 2.74 -13.36 5.85
C SER A 11 2.91 -13.63 4.34
N GLY A 12 1.89 -14.14 3.63
CA GLY A 12 2.03 -14.44 2.18
C GLY A 12 0.99 -13.81 1.27
N LYS A 13 -0.13 -13.33 1.82
CA LYS A 13 -1.23 -12.72 1.05
C LYS A 13 -1.24 -11.19 1.18
N GLU A 14 -0.71 -10.69 2.29
CA GLU A 14 -0.74 -9.29 2.71
C GLU A 14 0.23 -8.46 1.86
N ASN A 15 1.45 -8.96 1.67
CA ASN A 15 2.47 -8.32 0.81
C ASN A 15 2.09 -8.26 -0.69
N ARG A 16 1.24 -9.16 -1.18
CA ARG A 16 0.83 -9.13 -2.60
C ARG A 16 -0.19 -8.03 -2.86
N GLY A 17 -1.12 -7.81 -1.93
CA GLY A 17 -2.10 -6.73 -2.04
C GLY A 17 -1.45 -5.35 -1.94
N THR A 18 -0.49 -5.18 -1.04
CA THR A 18 0.24 -3.92 -0.88
C THR A 18 1.06 -3.57 -2.12
N GLN A 19 1.81 -4.53 -2.68
CA GLN A 19 2.61 -4.32 -3.90
C GLN A 19 1.76 -3.96 -5.12
N VAL A 20 0.60 -4.60 -5.30
CA VAL A 20 -0.31 -4.30 -6.42
C VAL A 20 -0.83 -2.87 -6.36
N LYS A 21 -1.14 -2.37 -5.16
CA LYS A 21 -1.58 -0.97 -4.98
C LYS A 21 -0.46 0.01 -5.28
N VAL A 22 0.75 -0.24 -4.77
CA VAL A 22 1.91 0.59 -5.09
C VAL A 22 2.16 0.63 -6.60
N ASP A 23 2.14 -0.52 -7.28
CA ASP A 23 2.36 -0.56 -8.72
C ASP A 23 1.28 0.20 -9.49
N THR A 24 0.03 0.07 -9.08
CA THR A 24 -1.11 0.79 -9.68
C THR A 24 -0.94 2.30 -9.57
N VAL A 25 -0.71 2.81 -8.36
CA VAL A 25 -0.51 4.25 -8.12
C VAL A 25 0.70 4.78 -8.91
N MET A 26 1.80 4.04 -8.92
CA MET A 26 3.00 4.44 -9.65
C MET A 26 2.79 4.38 -11.17
N ARG A 27 1.94 3.50 -11.68
CA ARG A 27 1.52 3.48 -13.08
C ARG A 27 0.68 4.72 -13.42
N GLU A 28 -0.33 5.05 -12.62
CA GLU A 28 -1.16 6.24 -12.83
C GLU A 28 -0.34 7.54 -12.75
N PHE A 29 0.67 7.58 -11.87
CA PHE A 29 1.62 8.69 -11.81
C PHE A 29 2.43 8.80 -13.11
N ARG A 30 2.96 7.69 -13.63
CA ARG A 30 3.70 7.65 -14.90
C ARG A 30 2.82 8.05 -16.10
N GLU A 31 1.53 7.71 -16.05
CA GLU A 31 0.54 8.09 -17.06
C GLU A 31 0.06 9.55 -16.91
N GLY A 32 0.39 10.23 -15.81
CA GLY A 32 -0.04 11.61 -15.53
C GLY A 32 -1.52 11.73 -15.18
N THR A 33 -2.14 10.63 -14.75
CA THR A 33 -3.56 10.51 -14.39
C THR A 33 -3.79 10.50 -12.89
N LEU A 34 -2.75 10.24 -12.08
CA LEU A 34 -2.84 10.24 -10.62
C LEU A 34 -3.29 11.61 -10.10
N LYS A 35 -4.31 11.58 -9.23
CA LYS A 35 -4.87 12.77 -8.57
C LYS A 35 -4.72 12.66 -7.05
N SER A 36 -4.54 13.83 -6.43
CA SER A 36 -4.64 13.99 -4.99
C SER A 36 -6.11 14.00 -4.54
N SER A 37 -6.34 13.96 -3.23
CA SER A 37 -7.67 14.05 -2.63
C SER A 37 -8.42 15.34 -3.02
N ASP A 38 -7.70 16.42 -3.31
CA ASP A 38 -8.27 17.70 -3.76
C ASP A 38 -8.60 17.72 -5.27
N GLY A 39 -8.34 16.61 -5.98
CA GLY A 39 -8.59 16.47 -7.41
C GLY A 39 -7.47 17.03 -8.30
N GLU A 40 -6.44 17.62 -7.72
CA GLU A 40 -5.27 18.14 -8.44
C GLU A 40 -4.34 17.00 -8.90
N LYS A 41 -3.72 17.17 -10.07
CA LYS A 41 -2.76 16.20 -10.62
C LYS A 41 -1.50 16.12 -9.77
N VAL A 42 -1.08 14.90 -9.45
CA VAL A 42 0.17 14.65 -8.74
C VAL A 42 1.33 14.75 -9.72
N THR A 43 2.22 15.72 -9.48
CA THR A 43 3.40 15.96 -10.34
C THR A 43 4.71 15.56 -9.67
N LYS A 44 4.71 15.44 -8.35
CA LYS A 44 5.91 15.10 -7.55
C LYS A 44 5.95 13.60 -7.27
N HIS A 45 7.06 12.96 -7.62
CA HIS A 45 7.27 11.52 -7.37
C HIS A 45 7.18 11.15 -5.89
N SER A 46 7.68 12.01 -4.98
CA SER A 46 7.58 11.80 -3.54
C SER A 46 6.14 11.76 -3.04
N GLN A 47 5.26 12.58 -3.61
CA GLN A 47 3.85 12.61 -3.28
C GLN A 47 3.14 11.34 -3.78
N ALA A 48 3.48 10.86 -4.99
CA ALA A 48 2.98 9.59 -5.51
C ALA A 48 3.37 8.40 -4.60
N ILE A 49 4.61 8.38 -4.09
CA ILE A 49 5.05 7.36 -3.12
C ILE A 49 4.22 7.44 -1.83
N ALA A 50 3.98 8.64 -1.31
CA ALA A 50 3.18 8.80 -0.08
C ALA A 50 1.75 8.25 -0.24
N ILE A 51 1.11 8.53 -1.38
CA ILE A 51 -0.22 7.98 -1.73
C ILE A 51 -0.15 6.46 -1.87
N ALA A 52 0.84 5.96 -2.62
CA ALA A 52 1.03 4.52 -2.83
C ALA A 52 1.19 3.76 -1.51
N LEU A 53 1.98 4.29 -0.58
CA LEU A 53 2.15 3.71 0.75
C LEU A 53 0.88 3.81 1.58
N SER A 54 0.23 4.97 1.60
CA SER A 54 -1.03 5.18 2.33
C SER A 54 -2.17 4.28 1.84
N GLU A 55 -2.22 3.96 0.54
CA GLU A 55 -3.19 3.02 -0.01
C GLU A 55 -2.79 1.57 0.24
N ALA A 56 -1.49 1.29 0.18
CA ALA A 56 -0.93 -0.04 0.39
C ALA A 56 -1.02 -0.50 1.85
N GLU A 57 -1.02 0.40 2.82
CA GLU A 57 -1.17 0.05 4.22
C GLU A 57 -2.55 -0.57 4.49
N PRO A 58 -2.61 -1.78 5.10
CA PRO A 58 -3.87 -2.32 5.59
C PRO A 58 -4.36 -1.43 6.74
N GLU A 59 -5.65 -1.08 6.75
CA GLU A 59 -6.38 -0.20 7.68
C GLU A 59 -6.28 -0.57 9.19
N LYS A 60 -5.37 -1.45 9.62
CA LYS A 60 -5.19 -1.90 11.01
C LYS A 60 -3.79 -1.59 11.53
N ALA A 61 -3.56 -0.32 11.86
CA ALA A 61 -2.48 0.11 12.74
C ALA A 61 -2.92 1.20 13.74
N ASN A 62 -4.22 1.28 14.06
CA ASN A 62 -4.72 2.01 15.24
C ASN A 62 -5.56 1.04 16.08
N ALA A 63 -4.95 0.51 17.13
CA ALA A 63 -5.60 -0.16 18.26
C ALA A 63 -5.13 0.54 19.54
#